data_AF-A0A428W8K3-F1
#
_entry.id   AF-A0A428W8K3-F1
#
_cell.length_a   1.000
_cell.length_b   1.000
_cell.length_c   1.000
_cell.angle_alpha   90.00
_cell.angle_beta   90.00
_cell.angle_gamma   90.00
#
_symmetry.space_group_name_H-M   'P 1'
#
loop_
_entity.id
_entity.type
_entity.pdbx_description
1 polymer ?
#
loop_
_entity_poly.entity_id
_entity_poly.type
_entity_poly.pdbx_seq_one_letter_code
_entity_poly.pdbx_strand_id
1 'polypeptide(L)'
;MARRRDGDPLGALRRAVESSLSGSGTILGCLVDPTASLPAATPELRASAIWGLVVDEIGKLGSVVEPREHYVLLAAFRLPPVPDGSAGWASNLGDRFGQLAEVRGLFGERKPLSNTPMNKAWAGALEMLSTAVARKLEHLEGEGWLPYVDIGRSATAGTVPGDGCPEGCRAPSEGAQPVLVERMNVTVVMHRRMALRRITERDVVAREDGVDGYDVYAGTGWTGNLAEIPVKALWNCRVAAVRGEYSGDPVLARLRFRRKLRMNETYTFVSEAVDGNLDEERRWINVKVDHHGVAPGGLTVRVSFDAECLPEACWWYAEQLEVERLRRPRPGDPRLLDVRDGFVEHTFEGCCHPREEYGIAIRWP
;
A
#
# COMPACT_ATOMS: atom_id res chain seq x y z
N MET A 1 2.03 22.61 -11.04
CA MET A 1 1.84 22.52 -9.56
C MET A 1 3.16 22.28 -8.83
N ALA A 2 3.90 21.21 -9.10
CA ALA A 2 5.14 20.84 -8.41
C ALA A 2 6.26 21.91 -8.37
N ARG A 3 6.42 22.75 -9.41
CA ARG A 3 7.53 23.72 -9.51
C ARG A 3 7.34 25.03 -8.72
N ARG A 4 6.20 25.23 -8.03
CA ARG A 4 5.95 26.49 -7.31
C ARG A 4 6.77 26.57 -6.02
N ARG A 5 7.49 27.68 -5.83
CA ARG A 5 8.36 27.95 -4.68
C ARG A 5 7.58 28.00 -3.37
N ASP A 6 6.44 28.68 -3.34
CA ASP A 6 5.61 28.81 -2.15
C ASP A 6 4.17 28.34 -2.42
N GLY A 7 3.59 27.67 -1.42
CA GLY A 7 2.17 27.39 -1.36
C GLY A 7 1.78 25.92 -1.41
N ASP A 8 0.70 25.65 -0.67
CA ASP A 8 -0.15 24.48 -0.74
C ASP A 8 -0.61 24.20 -2.20
N PRO A 9 -0.37 23.00 -2.75
CA PRO A 9 -0.87 22.59 -4.07
C PRO A 9 -2.36 22.89 -4.28
N LEU A 10 -3.17 22.75 -3.23
CA LEU A 10 -4.61 23.00 -3.27
C LEU A 10 -4.91 24.50 -3.46
N GLY A 11 -4.21 25.38 -2.75
CA GLY A 11 -4.34 26.83 -2.95
C GLY A 11 -3.98 27.29 -4.37
N ALA A 12 -3.06 26.60 -5.06
CA ALA A 12 -2.75 26.88 -6.46
C ALA A 12 -3.87 26.43 -7.41
N LEU A 13 -4.48 25.27 -7.15
CA LEU A 13 -5.63 24.76 -7.90
C LEU A 13 -6.86 25.64 -7.70
N ARG A 14 -7.14 26.06 -6.46
CA ARG A 14 -8.25 26.95 -6.16
C ARG A 14 -8.16 28.26 -6.95
N ARG A 15 -6.99 28.90 -6.97
CA ARG A 15 -6.78 30.12 -7.78
C ARG A 15 -6.97 29.90 -9.28
N ALA A 16 -6.63 28.70 -9.77
CA ALA A 16 -6.86 28.34 -11.17
C ALA A 16 -8.35 28.14 -11.48
N VAL A 17 -9.12 27.60 -10.53
CA VAL A 17 -10.59 27.48 -10.62
C VAL A 17 -11.28 28.85 -10.54
N GLU A 18 -10.86 29.71 -9.62
CA GLU A 18 -11.42 31.06 -9.41
C GLU A 18 -11.16 32.01 -10.58
N SER A 19 -10.05 31.80 -11.30
CA SER A 19 -9.62 32.70 -12.38
C SER A 19 -9.15 31.90 -13.59
N SER A 20 -10.08 31.19 -14.23
CA SER A 20 -9.86 30.36 -15.43
C SER A 20 -9.24 31.16 -16.60
N LEU A 21 -9.47 32.48 -16.64
CA LEU A 21 -8.92 33.41 -17.65
C LEU A 21 -7.56 34.03 -17.27
N SER A 22 -7.01 33.74 -16.08
CA SER A 22 -5.66 34.17 -15.71
C SER A 22 -4.59 33.22 -16.24
N GLY A 23 -3.33 33.65 -16.29
CA GLY A 23 -2.22 32.80 -16.75
C GLY A 23 -2.06 31.47 -15.98
N SER A 24 -2.54 31.36 -14.73
CA SER A 24 -2.57 30.08 -14.01
C SER A 24 -3.77 29.21 -14.39
N GLY A 25 -4.93 29.83 -14.68
CA GLY A 25 -6.14 29.17 -15.17
C GLY A 25 -5.93 28.57 -16.55
N THR A 26 -5.28 29.31 -17.46
CA THR A 26 -5.00 28.82 -18.83
C THR A 26 -4.03 27.63 -18.83
N ILE A 27 -3.01 27.62 -17.96
CA ILE A 27 -2.03 26.53 -17.88
C ILE A 27 -2.63 25.25 -17.27
N LEU A 28 -3.57 25.40 -16.32
CA LEU A 28 -4.18 24.27 -15.61
C LEU A 28 -5.59 23.93 -16.12
N GLY A 29 -6.06 24.58 -17.19
CA GLY A 29 -7.42 24.42 -17.71
C GLY A 29 -7.79 22.98 -18.01
N CYS A 30 -6.87 22.20 -18.60
CA CYS A 30 -7.08 20.78 -18.87
C CYS A 30 -7.35 19.93 -17.61
N LEU A 31 -6.90 20.37 -16.43
CA LEU A 31 -7.19 19.72 -15.15
C LEU A 31 -8.43 20.31 -14.49
N VAL A 32 -8.67 21.60 -14.67
CA VAL A 32 -9.68 22.36 -13.92
C VAL A 32 -11.05 22.35 -14.58
N ASP A 33 -11.11 22.45 -15.89
CA ASP A 33 -12.36 22.55 -16.64
C ASP A 33 -13.27 21.32 -16.46
N PRO A 34 -12.77 20.07 -16.46
CA PRO A 34 -13.60 18.87 -16.24
C PRO A 34 -14.39 18.87 -14.93
N THR A 35 -13.85 19.51 -13.88
CA THR A 35 -14.53 19.60 -12.56
C THR A 35 -15.74 20.54 -12.54
N ALA A 36 -16.02 21.27 -13.61
CA ALA A 36 -17.25 22.05 -13.71
C ALA A 36 -18.51 21.17 -13.67
N SER A 37 -18.38 19.88 -14.00
CA SER A 37 -19.47 18.90 -13.94
C SER A 37 -19.82 18.44 -12.51
N LEU A 38 -18.98 18.72 -11.52
CA LEU A 38 -19.18 18.32 -10.12
C LEU A 38 -20.45 18.97 -9.52
N PRO A 39 -21.31 18.25 -8.78
CA PRO A 39 -22.43 18.85 -8.08
C PRO A 39 -21.96 19.88 -7.05
N ALA A 40 -22.64 21.03 -6.96
CA ALA A 40 -22.28 22.12 -6.05
C ALA A 40 -20.81 22.55 -6.16
N ALA A 41 -20.32 22.72 -7.40
CA ALA A 41 -18.92 22.96 -7.78
C ALA A 41 -18.30 24.27 -7.25
N THR A 42 -18.18 24.45 -5.95
CA THR A 42 -17.42 25.56 -5.37
C THR A 42 -15.94 25.46 -5.75
N PRO A 43 -15.19 26.57 -5.82
CA PRO A 43 -13.77 26.53 -6.14
C PRO A 43 -12.95 25.62 -5.22
N GLU A 44 -13.28 25.58 -3.93
CA GLU A 44 -12.66 24.71 -2.93
C GLU A 44 -12.93 23.22 -3.22
N LEU A 45 -14.17 22.88 -3.55
CA LEU A 45 -14.58 21.50 -3.82
C LEU A 45 -13.91 20.98 -5.09
N ARG A 46 -13.90 21.80 -6.14
CA ARG A 46 -13.24 21.50 -7.41
C ARG A 46 -11.73 21.36 -7.25
N ALA A 47 -11.09 22.27 -6.50
CA ALA A 47 -9.66 22.16 -6.19
C ALA A 47 -9.35 20.86 -5.44
N SER A 48 -10.20 20.48 -4.47
CA SER A 48 -10.04 19.24 -3.70
C SER A 48 -10.17 18.01 -4.59
N ALA A 49 -11.17 17.99 -5.49
CA ALA A 49 -11.37 16.92 -6.45
C ALA A 49 -10.16 16.71 -7.37
N ILE A 50 -9.61 17.79 -7.94
CA ILE A 50 -8.42 17.68 -8.80
C ILE A 50 -7.21 17.20 -8.00
N TRP A 51 -7.05 17.73 -6.80
CA TRP A 51 -5.95 17.33 -5.92
C TRP A 51 -6.04 15.85 -5.56
N GLY A 52 -7.23 15.36 -5.19
CA GLY A 52 -7.44 13.96 -4.87
C GLY A 52 -7.22 13.04 -6.07
N LEU A 53 -7.61 13.44 -7.29
CA LEU A 53 -7.32 12.68 -8.51
C LEU A 53 -5.80 12.52 -8.71
N VAL A 54 -5.04 13.61 -8.55
CA VAL A 54 -3.58 13.56 -8.67
C VAL A 54 -2.96 12.67 -7.59
N VAL A 55 -3.43 12.78 -6.34
CA VAL A 55 -2.93 11.96 -5.22
C VAL A 55 -3.24 10.48 -5.42
N ASP A 56 -4.45 10.15 -5.84
CA ASP A 56 -4.90 8.78 -6.09
C ASP A 56 -4.10 8.12 -7.22
N GLU A 57 -3.90 8.82 -8.33
CA GLU A 57 -3.11 8.30 -9.46
C GLU A 57 -1.62 8.19 -9.12
N ILE A 58 -1.05 9.08 -8.30
CA ILE A 58 0.31 8.89 -7.76
C ILE A 58 0.39 7.62 -6.92
N GLY A 59 -0.59 7.40 -6.03
CA GLY A 59 -0.64 6.22 -5.18
C GLY A 59 -0.74 4.91 -5.98
N LYS A 60 -1.55 4.88 -7.03
CA LYS A 60 -1.67 3.73 -7.94
C LYS A 60 -0.37 3.45 -8.69
N LEU A 61 0.30 4.49 -9.17
CA LEU A 61 1.57 4.35 -9.89
C LEU A 61 2.66 3.72 -9.02
N GLY A 62 2.62 3.91 -7.71
CA GLY A 62 3.55 3.27 -6.77
C GLY A 62 3.62 1.74 -6.87
N SER A 63 2.59 1.09 -7.42
CA SER A 63 2.55 -0.36 -7.65
C SER A 63 3.09 -0.82 -9.02
N VAL A 64 3.37 0.13 -9.93
CA VAL A 64 3.68 -0.14 -11.35
C VAL A 64 5.04 0.41 -11.77
N VAL A 65 5.50 1.49 -11.14
CA VAL A 65 6.74 2.19 -11.51
C VAL A 65 7.89 1.82 -10.59
N GLU A 66 9.12 2.09 -11.02
CA GLU A 66 10.28 1.87 -10.16
C GLU A 66 10.18 2.75 -8.89
N PRO A 67 10.63 2.27 -7.71
CA PRO A 67 10.51 3.02 -6.46
C PRO A 67 11.03 4.47 -6.53
N ARG A 68 12.12 4.70 -7.27
CA ARG A 68 12.71 6.04 -7.46
C ARG A 68 11.80 7.01 -8.21
N GLU A 69 10.97 6.51 -9.11
CA GLU A 69 10.02 7.30 -9.91
C GLU A 69 8.82 7.69 -9.06
N HIS A 70 8.28 6.73 -8.29
CA HIS A 70 7.18 6.97 -7.36
C HIS A 70 7.56 8.02 -6.31
N TYR A 71 8.72 7.89 -5.66
CA TYR A 71 9.15 8.86 -4.65
C TYR A 71 9.35 10.26 -5.18
N VAL A 72 9.83 10.37 -6.42
CA VAL A 72 10.03 11.66 -7.03
C VAL A 72 8.68 12.35 -7.28
N LEU A 73 7.61 11.60 -7.57
CA LEU A 73 6.25 12.14 -7.57
C LEU A 73 5.82 12.57 -6.16
N LEU A 74 5.97 11.71 -5.14
CA LEU A 74 5.61 12.03 -3.77
C LEU A 74 6.31 13.31 -3.29
N ALA A 75 7.62 13.40 -3.48
CA ALA A 75 8.39 14.60 -3.18
C ALA A 75 7.96 15.80 -4.03
N ALA A 76 7.79 15.64 -5.34
CA ALA A 76 7.39 16.75 -6.22
C ALA A 76 6.06 17.38 -5.79
N PHE A 77 5.12 16.54 -5.34
CA PHE A 77 3.78 16.91 -4.90
C PHE A 77 3.64 17.12 -3.38
N ARG A 78 4.75 17.00 -2.62
CA ARG A 78 4.79 17.16 -1.15
C ARG A 78 3.91 16.16 -0.39
N LEU A 79 3.79 14.95 -0.91
CA LEU A 79 3.04 13.85 -0.30
C LEU A 79 3.95 13.01 0.61
N PRO A 80 3.43 12.44 1.70
CA PRO A 80 4.20 11.52 2.54
C PRO A 80 4.59 10.23 1.78
N PRO A 81 5.63 9.51 2.24
CA PRO A 81 6.41 9.80 3.44
C PRO A 81 7.51 10.83 3.16
N VAL A 82 7.78 11.68 4.16
CA VAL A 82 8.91 12.61 4.15
C VAL A 82 10.14 11.86 4.68
N PRO A 83 11.33 12.00 4.07
CA PRO A 83 12.55 11.37 4.57
C PRO A 83 12.84 11.69 6.04
N ASP A 84 13.34 10.68 6.77
CA ASP A 84 13.70 10.79 8.18
C ASP A 84 14.65 11.98 8.45
N GLY A 85 14.39 12.69 9.54
CA GLY A 85 15.15 13.89 9.92
C GLY A 85 14.70 15.19 9.25
N SER A 86 13.66 15.16 8.40
CA SER A 86 13.01 16.35 7.86
C SER A 86 11.65 16.58 8.53
N ALA A 87 11.40 17.80 9.03
CA ALA A 87 10.09 18.19 9.57
C ALA A 87 8.98 18.29 8.50
N GLY A 88 9.35 18.24 7.22
CA GLY A 88 8.45 18.34 6.08
C GLY A 88 9.21 18.48 4.76
N TRP A 89 8.47 18.48 3.65
CA TRP A 89 9.04 18.72 2.33
C TRP A 89 9.45 20.19 2.14
N ALA A 90 10.64 20.39 1.56
CA ALA A 90 11.16 21.71 1.24
C ALA A 90 10.26 22.47 0.24
N SER A 91 10.36 23.79 0.27
CA SER A 91 9.49 24.70 -0.48
C SER A 91 9.69 24.57 -2.00
N ASN A 92 10.92 24.41 -2.48
CA ASN A 92 11.21 24.26 -3.91
C ASN A 92 11.55 22.82 -4.33
N LEU A 93 11.32 22.52 -5.61
CA LEU A 93 11.48 21.17 -6.16
C LEU A 93 12.92 20.64 -6.06
N GLY A 94 13.91 21.52 -6.25
CA GLY A 94 15.32 21.14 -6.18
C GLY A 94 15.73 20.68 -4.78
N ASP A 95 15.30 21.40 -3.76
CA ASP A 95 15.57 21.03 -2.37
C ASP A 95 14.82 19.77 -1.95
N ARG A 96 13.59 19.56 -2.44
CA ARG A 96 12.87 18.29 -2.22
C ARG A 96 13.58 17.10 -2.84
N PHE A 97 14.15 17.29 -4.03
CA PHE A 97 15.01 16.27 -4.64
C PHE A 97 16.31 16.11 -3.87
N GLY A 98 16.86 17.17 -3.30
CA GLY A 98 17.97 17.12 -2.36
C GLY A 98 17.65 16.25 -1.13
N GLN A 99 16.49 16.45 -0.52
CA GLN A 99 15.99 15.61 0.58
C GLN A 99 15.85 14.14 0.17
N LEU A 100 15.34 13.86 -1.04
CA LEU A 100 15.30 12.49 -1.57
C LEU A 100 16.69 11.89 -1.83
N ALA A 101 17.69 12.70 -2.18
CA ALA A 101 19.05 12.23 -2.38
C ALA A 101 19.69 11.68 -1.09
N GLU A 102 19.23 12.14 0.08
CA GLU A 102 19.67 11.63 1.38
C GLU A 102 19.11 10.22 1.67
N VAL A 103 18.02 9.82 1.01
CA VAL A 103 17.42 8.50 1.17
C VAL A 103 18.35 7.45 0.57
N ARG A 104 19.07 6.75 1.45
CA ARG A 104 20.07 5.75 1.05
C ARG A 104 19.45 4.65 0.20
N GLY A 105 20.09 4.34 -0.91
CA GLY A 105 19.70 3.24 -1.79
C GLY A 105 18.65 3.61 -2.84
N LEU A 106 17.94 4.74 -2.70
CA LEU A 106 16.88 5.13 -3.62
C LEU A 106 17.41 5.48 -5.03
N PHE A 107 18.56 6.16 -5.08
CA PHE A 107 19.24 6.53 -6.33
C PHE A 107 20.62 5.86 -6.49
N GLY A 108 20.80 4.70 -5.85
CA GLY A 108 22.07 3.96 -5.82
C GLY A 108 22.70 3.91 -4.43
N GLU A 109 23.84 3.21 -4.33
CA GLU A 109 24.53 2.97 -3.05
C GLU A 109 25.19 4.22 -2.46
N ARG A 110 25.61 5.13 -3.34
CA ARG A 110 26.20 6.42 -2.97
C ARG A 110 25.17 7.51 -3.20
N LYS A 111 25.16 8.49 -2.29
CA LYS A 111 24.39 9.72 -2.46
C LYS A 111 24.74 10.36 -3.81
N PRO A 112 23.75 10.70 -4.65
CA PRO A 112 23.99 11.45 -5.88
C PRO A 112 24.70 12.77 -5.60
N LEU A 113 25.71 13.11 -6.41
CA LEU A 113 26.40 14.40 -6.33
C LEU A 113 25.56 15.56 -6.92
N SER A 114 24.44 15.25 -7.55
CA SER A 114 23.52 16.22 -8.17
C SER A 114 22.10 15.69 -8.21
N ASN A 115 21.14 16.58 -8.48
CA ASN A 115 19.72 16.21 -8.66
C ASN A 115 19.41 15.56 -10.03
N THR A 116 20.42 15.29 -10.85
CA THR A 116 20.24 14.74 -12.21
C THR A 116 19.47 13.40 -12.21
N PRO A 117 19.72 12.44 -11.31
CA PRO A 117 18.97 11.19 -11.27
C PRO A 117 17.48 11.41 -10.95
N MET A 118 17.18 12.31 -10.02
CA MET A 118 15.81 12.68 -9.64
C MET A 118 15.10 13.41 -10.77
N ASN A 119 15.79 14.30 -11.49
CA ASN A 119 15.23 14.97 -12.66
C ASN A 119 14.90 13.99 -13.80
N LYS A 120 15.72 12.95 -13.99
CA LYS A 120 15.46 11.90 -14.99
C LYS A 120 14.26 11.04 -14.58
N ALA A 121 14.23 10.59 -13.32
CA ALA A 121 13.10 9.83 -12.77
C ALA A 121 11.80 10.66 -12.79
N TRP A 122 11.90 11.97 -12.50
CA TRP A 122 10.78 12.90 -12.57
C TRP A 122 10.18 12.98 -13.98
N ALA A 123 11.01 13.06 -15.01
CA ALA A 123 10.53 13.18 -16.38
C ALA A 123 9.69 11.95 -16.79
N GLY A 124 10.18 10.74 -16.53
CA GLY A 124 9.45 9.51 -16.82
C GLY A 124 8.20 9.35 -15.96
N ALA A 125 8.30 9.60 -14.65
CA ALA A 125 7.18 9.50 -13.73
C ALA A 125 6.06 10.49 -14.05
N LEU A 126 6.41 11.72 -14.45
CA LEU A 126 5.45 12.75 -14.83
C LEU A 126 4.70 12.38 -16.11
N GLU A 127 5.38 11.80 -17.10
CA GLU A 127 4.73 11.35 -18.33
C GLU A 127 3.67 10.28 -18.04
N MET A 128 4.01 9.29 -17.22
CA MET A 128 3.07 8.25 -16.78
C MET A 128 1.89 8.83 -15.99
N LEU A 129 2.17 9.70 -15.01
CA LEU A 129 1.12 10.37 -14.24
C LEU A 129 0.21 11.20 -15.13
N SER A 130 0.77 11.96 -16.08
CA SER A 130 -0.01 12.79 -16.99
C SER A 130 -0.94 11.95 -17.87
N THR A 131 -0.47 10.80 -18.35
CA THR A 131 -1.26 9.87 -19.15
C THR A 131 -2.37 9.24 -18.33
N ALA A 132 -2.07 8.81 -17.09
CA ALA A 132 -3.06 8.21 -16.20
C ALA A 132 -4.17 9.20 -15.82
N VAL A 133 -3.79 10.42 -15.47
CA VAL A 133 -4.73 11.52 -15.16
C VAL A 133 -5.57 11.87 -16.39
N ALA A 134 -4.96 12.05 -17.57
CA ALA A 134 -5.70 12.38 -18.79
C ALA A 134 -6.77 11.32 -19.12
N ARG A 135 -6.40 10.04 -19.07
CA ARG A 135 -7.34 8.92 -19.28
C ARG A 135 -8.48 8.92 -18.26
N LYS A 136 -8.21 9.27 -17.00
CA LYS A 136 -9.26 9.36 -15.98
C LYS A 136 -10.20 10.54 -16.24
N LEU A 137 -9.66 11.68 -16.61
CA LEU A 137 -10.45 12.88 -16.91
C LEU A 137 -11.46 12.66 -18.04
N GLU A 138 -11.15 11.82 -19.03
CA GLU A 138 -12.08 11.46 -20.12
C GLU A 138 -13.37 10.78 -19.64
N HIS A 139 -13.35 10.19 -18.44
CA HIS A 139 -14.45 9.38 -17.92
C HIS A 139 -15.10 9.98 -16.66
N LEU A 140 -14.61 11.12 -16.16
CA LEU A 140 -15.07 11.72 -14.90
C LEU A 140 -16.08 12.83 -15.14
N GLU A 141 -17.33 12.57 -14.74
CA GLU A 141 -18.43 13.53 -14.80
C GLU A 141 -19.31 13.44 -13.54
N GLY A 142 -19.95 14.56 -13.19
CA GLY A 142 -21.00 14.56 -12.18
C GLY A 142 -20.53 14.06 -10.81
N GLU A 143 -21.28 13.10 -10.25
CA GLU A 143 -20.99 12.49 -8.95
C GLU A 143 -19.71 11.64 -8.93
N GLY A 144 -19.18 11.24 -10.09
CA GLY A 144 -17.91 10.50 -10.19
C GLY A 144 -16.70 11.25 -9.62
N TRP A 145 -16.84 12.56 -9.41
CA TRP A 145 -15.82 13.40 -8.77
C TRP A 145 -15.81 13.33 -7.24
N LEU A 146 -16.90 12.87 -6.60
CA LEU A 146 -17.05 12.90 -5.14
C LEU A 146 -15.96 12.11 -4.39
N PRO A 147 -15.55 10.89 -4.81
CA PRO A 147 -14.47 10.17 -4.15
C PRO A 147 -13.15 10.96 -4.12
N TYR A 148 -12.87 11.73 -5.17
CA TYR A 148 -11.65 12.52 -5.26
C TYR A 148 -11.69 13.78 -4.39
N VAL A 149 -12.87 14.31 -4.09
CA VAL A 149 -12.99 15.40 -3.11
C VAL A 149 -12.48 14.93 -1.75
N ASP A 150 -12.89 13.75 -1.32
CA ASP A 150 -12.52 13.20 -0.02
C ASP A 150 -11.03 12.89 0.05
N ILE A 151 -10.48 12.22 -0.97
CA ILE A 151 -9.04 11.96 -1.09
C ILE A 151 -8.23 13.26 -1.01
N GLY A 152 -8.66 14.30 -1.75
CA GLY A 152 -7.98 15.59 -1.78
C GLY A 152 -8.00 16.31 -0.44
N ARG A 153 -9.15 16.38 0.23
CA ARG A 153 -9.27 17.02 1.55
C ARG A 153 -8.35 16.39 2.58
N SER A 154 -8.26 15.08 2.55
CA SER A 154 -7.40 14.35 3.48
C SER A 154 -5.92 14.51 3.17
N ALA A 155 -5.54 14.49 1.89
CA ALA A 155 -4.16 14.77 1.53
C ALA A 155 -3.69 16.17 2.01
N THR A 156 -4.59 17.15 2.09
CA THR A 156 -4.27 18.53 2.53
C THR A 156 -4.23 18.69 4.05
N ALA A 157 -5.06 17.98 4.81
CA ALA A 157 -5.10 18.15 6.26
C ALA A 157 -3.82 17.64 6.96
N GLY A 158 -2.91 16.97 6.25
CA GLY A 158 -1.88 16.12 6.88
C GLY A 158 -2.48 14.90 7.58
N THR A 159 -3.79 14.92 7.77
CA THR A 159 -4.67 13.86 8.20
C THR A 159 -5.03 13.02 6.99
N VAL A 160 -4.35 11.89 6.86
CA VAL A 160 -4.85 10.72 6.13
C VAL A 160 -6.38 10.64 6.26
N PRO A 161 -7.14 10.29 5.19
CA PRO A 161 -8.60 10.26 5.31
C PRO A 161 -9.00 9.37 6.48
N GLY A 162 -10.05 9.79 7.19
CA GLY A 162 -10.67 9.03 8.27
C GLY A 162 -10.27 9.47 9.68
N ASP A 163 -10.77 10.64 10.10
CA ASP A 163 -11.18 10.81 11.49
C ASP A 163 -12.33 9.81 11.72
N GLY A 164 -12.02 8.69 12.37
CA GLY A 164 -12.90 7.53 12.47
C GLY A 164 -12.20 6.16 12.65
N CYS A 165 -10.86 6.10 12.64
CA CYS A 165 -10.16 4.89 13.10
C CYS A 165 -9.60 5.16 14.50
N PRO A 166 -10.19 4.64 15.59
CA PRO A 166 -9.74 4.89 16.96
C PRO A 166 -8.32 4.37 17.28
N GLU A 167 -7.60 3.82 16.29
CA GLU A 167 -6.43 2.96 16.47
C GLU A 167 -5.24 3.32 15.54
N GLY A 168 -5.23 4.51 14.92
CA GLY A 168 -4.04 5.03 14.21
C GLY A 168 -3.73 4.42 12.83
N CYS A 169 -4.63 3.60 12.27
CA CYS A 169 -4.52 3.12 10.89
C CYS A 169 -5.03 4.17 9.87
N ARG A 170 -4.51 4.13 8.64
CA ARG A 170 -5.03 4.93 7.52
C ARG A 170 -6.49 4.55 7.18
N ALA A 171 -7.23 5.43 6.50
CA ALA A 171 -8.56 5.09 6.01
C ALA A 171 -8.56 3.76 5.24
N PRO A 172 -9.62 2.96 5.42
CA PRO A 172 -9.85 1.82 4.56
C PRO A 172 -10.09 2.30 3.14
N SER A 173 -9.78 1.39 2.24
CA SER A 173 -9.76 1.65 0.81
C SER A 173 -11.02 1.10 0.17
N GLU A 174 -11.45 1.63 -0.99
CA GLU A 174 -12.58 1.04 -1.70
C GLU A 174 -12.35 -0.47 -1.94
N GLY A 175 -13.32 -1.29 -1.56
CA GLY A 175 -13.24 -2.76 -1.61
C GLY A 175 -12.48 -3.41 -0.45
N ALA A 176 -11.97 -2.66 0.53
CA ALA A 176 -11.36 -3.24 1.72
C ALA A 176 -12.39 -4.06 2.52
N GLN A 177 -11.95 -5.18 3.07
CA GLN A 177 -12.83 -6.02 3.89
C GLN A 177 -13.23 -5.25 5.17
N PRO A 178 -14.53 -5.21 5.55
CA PRO A 178 -15.07 -4.35 6.61
C PRO A 178 -14.73 -4.86 8.03
N VAL A 179 -13.46 -5.12 8.28
CA VAL A 179 -12.91 -5.61 9.53
C VAL A 179 -11.59 -4.90 9.85
N LEU A 180 -11.35 -4.59 11.12
CA LEU A 180 -10.00 -4.33 11.61
C LEU A 180 -9.46 -5.62 12.22
N VAL A 181 -8.17 -5.90 12.03
CA VAL A 181 -7.52 -7.03 12.68
C VAL A 181 -6.81 -6.56 13.95
N GLU A 182 -7.23 -7.06 15.11
CA GLU A 182 -6.56 -6.80 16.40
C GLU A 182 -5.29 -7.65 16.52
N ARG A 183 -5.35 -8.89 16.04
CA ARG A 183 -4.22 -9.83 16.03
C ARG A 183 -4.23 -10.70 14.78
N MET A 184 -3.09 -10.81 14.11
CA MET A 184 -2.82 -11.71 13.00
C MET A 184 -1.50 -12.44 13.23
N ASN A 185 -1.57 -13.75 13.43
CA ASN A 185 -0.37 -14.59 13.48
C ASN A 185 -0.28 -15.39 12.18
N VAL A 186 0.79 -15.16 11.42
CA VAL A 186 1.10 -15.89 10.20
C VAL A 186 2.26 -16.83 10.47
N THR A 187 2.00 -18.13 10.51
CA THR A 187 3.04 -19.15 10.66
C THR A 187 3.25 -19.85 9.32
N VAL A 188 4.45 -19.78 8.78
CA VAL A 188 4.86 -20.47 7.56
C VAL A 188 5.86 -21.57 7.87
N VAL A 189 5.63 -22.75 7.32
CA VAL A 189 6.57 -23.87 7.33
C VAL A 189 7.15 -24.01 5.93
N MET A 190 8.45 -23.84 5.83
CA MET A 190 9.20 -24.05 4.60
C MET A 190 9.53 -25.53 4.44
N HIS A 191 9.47 -26.02 3.20
CA HIS A 191 10.11 -27.27 2.80
C HIS A 191 11.20 -26.95 1.78
N ARG A 192 12.44 -27.24 2.12
CA ARG A 192 13.63 -26.73 1.43
C ARG A 192 13.54 -25.21 1.30
N ARG A 193 13.45 -24.69 0.08
CA ARG A 193 13.34 -23.26 -0.22
C ARG A 193 11.92 -22.82 -0.57
N MET A 194 10.91 -23.65 -0.34
CA MET A 194 9.54 -23.46 -0.83
C MET A 194 8.57 -23.38 0.36
N ALA A 195 7.50 -22.60 0.25
CA ALA A 195 6.54 -22.44 1.34
C ALA A 195 5.49 -23.55 1.29
N LEU A 196 5.65 -24.59 2.11
CA LEU A 196 4.77 -25.76 2.12
C LEU A 196 3.43 -25.48 2.79
N ARG A 197 3.44 -24.78 3.93
CA ARG A 197 2.25 -24.61 4.75
C ARG A 197 2.22 -23.21 5.33
N ARG A 198 1.05 -22.58 5.28
CA ARG A 198 0.77 -21.28 5.91
C ARG A 198 -0.47 -21.42 6.78
N ILE A 199 -0.32 -21.21 8.08
CA ILE A 199 -1.41 -21.08 9.03
C ILE A 199 -1.59 -19.59 9.31
N THR A 200 -2.83 -19.11 9.30
CA THR A 200 -3.13 -17.73 9.68
C THR A 200 -4.26 -17.69 10.68
N GLU A 201 -3.94 -17.22 11.88
CA GLU A 201 -4.86 -16.97 12.98
C GLU A 201 -5.21 -15.48 12.99
N ARG A 202 -6.50 -15.16 13.12
CA ARG A 202 -6.97 -13.76 13.07
C ARG A 202 -7.98 -13.51 14.19
N ASP A 203 -7.76 -12.45 14.95
CA ASP A 203 -8.76 -11.80 15.81
C ASP A 203 -9.19 -10.52 15.09
N VAL A 204 -10.47 -10.44 14.73
CA VAL A 204 -11.01 -9.31 13.96
C VAL A 204 -12.13 -8.61 14.70
N VAL A 205 -12.26 -7.31 14.48
CA VAL A 205 -13.39 -6.47 14.90
C VAL A 205 -14.16 -6.06 13.65
N ALA A 206 -15.43 -6.42 13.58
CA ALA A 206 -16.31 -5.99 12.50
C ALA A 206 -16.49 -4.46 12.52
N ARG A 207 -16.38 -3.82 11.35
CA ARG A 207 -16.54 -2.36 11.20
C ARG A 207 -17.89 -1.97 10.60
N GLU A 208 -18.69 -2.95 10.22
CA GLU A 208 -20.05 -2.80 9.72
C GLU A 208 -20.96 -3.89 10.32
N ASP A 209 -22.27 -3.68 10.24
CA ASP A 209 -23.23 -4.72 10.58
C ASP A 209 -23.36 -5.75 9.44
N GLY A 210 -23.51 -7.01 9.80
CA GLY A 210 -23.81 -8.08 8.84
C GLY A 210 -22.58 -8.74 8.21
N VAL A 211 -21.36 -8.41 8.66
CA VAL A 211 -20.11 -9.04 8.18
C VAL A 211 -20.17 -10.54 8.43
N ASP A 212 -20.08 -11.34 7.38
CA ASP A 212 -20.37 -12.77 7.42
C ASP A 212 -19.23 -13.67 6.94
N GLY A 213 -18.07 -13.08 6.66
CA GLY A 213 -16.86 -13.81 6.32
C GLY A 213 -15.67 -12.90 6.05
N TYR A 214 -14.57 -13.54 5.68
CA TYR A 214 -13.29 -12.93 5.37
C TYR A 214 -12.74 -13.59 4.10
N ASP A 215 -12.48 -12.81 3.07
CA ASP A 215 -11.88 -13.27 1.82
C ASP A 215 -10.37 -13.45 2.03
N VAL A 216 -9.84 -14.59 1.61
CA VAL A 216 -8.40 -14.86 1.67
C VAL A 216 -7.86 -15.22 0.31
N TYR A 217 -6.66 -14.70 0.07
CA TYR A 217 -5.83 -15.07 -1.05
C TYR A 217 -4.66 -15.92 -0.56
N ALA A 218 -4.55 -17.14 -1.08
CA ALA A 218 -3.52 -18.11 -0.68
C ALA A 218 -2.28 -18.10 -1.59
N GLY A 219 -2.04 -17.01 -2.33
CA GLY A 219 -0.93 -16.94 -3.26
C GLY A 219 0.44 -17.07 -2.58
N THR A 220 1.23 -17.99 -3.12
CA THR A 220 2.67 -18.21 -2.94
C THR A 220 3.61 -17.00 -3.13
N GLY A 221 3.31 -16.13 -4.11
CA GLY A 221 4.26 -15.16 -4.66
C GLY A 221 3.86 -14.70 -6.07
N TRP A 222 4.69 -13.86 -6.69
CA TRP A 222 4.29 -12.95 -7.78
C TRP A 222 4.45 -13.50 -9.23
N THR A 223 5.06 -14.67 -9.43
CA THR A 223 5.51 -15.11 -10.77
C THR A 223 5.02 -16.48 -11.27
N GLY A 224 4.20 -17.19 -10.51
CA GLY A 224 3.66 -18.50 -10.90
C GLY A 224 2.17 -18.45 -11.26
N ASN A 225 1.74 -19.31 -12.18
CA ASN A 225 0.34 -19.53 -12.53
C ASN A 225 -0.50 -19.68 -11.24
N LEU A 226 -1.54 -18.88 -11.09
CA LEU A 226 -2.36 -18.67 -9.88
C LEU A 226 -3.21 -19.88 -9.47
N ALA A 227 -2.79 -21.08 -9.86
CA ALA A 227 -3.50 -22.34 -9.69
C ALA A 227 -3.53 -22.74 -8.21
N GLU A 228 -4.56 -22.23 -7.53
CA GLU A 228 -5.34 -22.89 -6.48
C GLU A 228 -4.54 -23.57 -5.37
N ILE A 229 -3.79 -22.81 -4.56
CA ILE A 229 -3.35 -23.33 -3.25
C ILE A 229 -4.61 -23.49 -2.38
N PRO A 230 -5.01 -24.71 -2.02
CA PRO A 230 -6.28 -24.95 -1.34
C PRO A 230 -6.25 -24.36 0.07
N VAL A 231 -7.23 -23.51 0.35
CA VAL A 231 -7.48 -23.01 1.70
C VAL A 231 -8.40 -23.97 2.45
N LYS A 232 -8.03 -24.28 3.69
CA LYS A 232 -8.80 -25.05 4.64
C LYS A 232 -9.17 -24.18 5.84
N ALA A 233 -10.42 -24.30 6.28
CA ALA A 233 -10.86 -23.75 7.56
C ALA A 233 -10.40 -24.68 8.68
N LEU A 234 -9.64 -24.16 9.64
CA LEU A 234 -9.19 -24.93 10.81
C LEU A 234 -10.09 -24.68 12.02
N TRP A 235 -10.51 -23.43 12.24
CA TRP A 235 -11.28 -23.07 13.42
C TRP A 235 -12.21 -21.88 13.18
N ASN A 236 -13.43 -21.97 13.73
CA ASN A 236 -14.48 -20.94 13.71
C ASN A 236 -14.85 -20.34 12.34
N CYS A 237 -14.47 -20.95 11.22
CA CYS A 237 -14.94 -20.57 9.90
C CYS A 237 -15.28 -21.80 9.04
N ARG A 238 -15.86 -21.56 7.87
CA ARG A 238 -16.05 -22.56 6.82
C ARG A 238 -15.61 -21.97 5.49
N VAL A 239 -14.96 -22.77 4.65
CA VAL A 239 -14.59 -22.33 3.30
C VAL A 239 -15.83 -22.36 2.43
N ALA A 240 -16.17 -21.23 1.82
CA ALA A 240 -17.12 -21.11 0.74
C ALA A 240 -16.35 -20.71 -0.52
N ALA A 241 -16.51 -21.47 -1.59
CA ALA A 241 -15.94 -21.11 -2.88
C ALA A 241 -16.64 -19.85 -3.40
N VAL A 242 -15.88 -18.80 -3.70
CA VAL A 242 -16.36 -17.65 -4.47
C VAL A 242 -15.93 -17.92 -5.90
N ARG A 243 -16.89 -18.08 -6.82
CA ARG A 243 -16.56 -18.08 -8.24
C ARG A 243 -16.10 -16.67 -8.57
N GLY A 244 -14.91 -16.54 -9.18
CA GLY A 244 -14.48 -15.29 -9.78
C GLY A 244 -15.57 -14.74 -10.69
N GLU A 245 -15.70 -13.41 -10.73
CA GLU A 245 -16.73 -12.72 -11.51
C GLU A 245 -16.51 -12.95 -13.02
N TYR A 246 -15.25 -13.18 -13.41
CA TYR A 246 -14.82 -13.48 -14.77
C TYR A 246 -14.00 -14.78 -14.86
N SER A 247 -14.04 -15.43 -16.03
CA SER A 247 -13.18 -16.58 -16.32
C SER A 247 -11.71 -16.16 -16.31
N GLY A 248 -10.91 -16.71 -15.39
CA GLY A 248 -9.49 -16.36 -15.22
C GLY A 248 -9.21 -15.47 -14.01
N ASP A 249 -10.24 -14.99 -13.31
CA ASP A 249 -10.06 -14.32 -12.02
C ASP A 249 -9.40 -15.27 -11.01
N PRO A 250 -8.48 -14.77 -10.16
CA PRO A 250 -7.91 -15.57 -9.09
C PRO A 250 -9.01 -16.12 -8.19
N VAL A 251 -8.95 -17.42 -7.91
CA VAL A 251 -9.90 -18.07 -7.00
C VAL A 251 -9.70 -17.52 -5.60
N LEU A 252 -10.62 -16.66 -5.17
CA LEU A 252 -10.70 -16.19 -3.79
C LEU A 252 -11.44 -17.23 -2.94
N ALA A 253 -10.82 -17.69 -1.86
CA ALA A 253 -11.51 -18.50 -0.87
C ALA A 253 -12.17 -17.56 0.15
N ARG A 254 -13.49 -17.68 0.34
CA ARG A 254 -14.18 -16.94 1.39
C ARG A 254 -14.33 -17.78 2.64
N LEU A 255 -13.74 -17.33 3.74
CA LEU A 255 -13.90 -17.92 5.07
C LEU A 255 -15.16 -17.37 5.72
N ARG A 256 -16.28 -18.10 5.60
CA ARG A 256 -17.55 -17.72 6.21
C ARG A 256 -17.50 -17.90 7.73
N PHE A 257 -17.93 -16.89 8.46
CA PHE A 257 -18.11 -16.96 9.90
C PHE A 257 -19.33 -17.82 10.26
N ARG A 258 -19.40 -18.33 11.49
CA ARG A 258 -20.54 -19.16 11.93
C ARG A 258 -21.85 -18.37 12.03
N ARG A 259 -21.76 -17.05 12.08
CA ARG A 259 -22.87 -16.10 12.13
C ARG A 259 -22.41 -14.76 11.56
N LYS A 260 -23.37 -13.92 11.22
CA LYS A 260 -23.09 -12.52 10.90
C LYS A 260 -22.65 -11.79 12.17
N LEU A 261 -21.62 -10.97 12.05
CA LEU A 261 -21.12 -10.10 13.10
C LEU A 261 -21.87 -8.77 13.06
N ARG A 262 -22.05 -8.16 14.23
CA ARG A 262 -22.52 -6.78 14.37
C ARG A 262 -21.33 -5.82 14.38
N MET A 263 -21.57 -4.54 14.11
CA MET A 263 -20.54 -3.52 14.24
C MET A 263 -19.86 -3.58 15.61
N ASN A 264 -18.54 -3.48 15.62
CA ASN A 264 -17.62 -3.60 16.77
C ASN A 264 -17.60 -4.97 17.47
N GLU A 265 -18.21 -5.99 16.88
CA GLU A 265 -18.13 -7.33 17.42
C GLU A 265 -16.80 -8.01 17.05
N THR A 266 -16.20 -8.68 18.04
CA THR A 266 -14.96 -9.44 17.86
C THR A 266 -15.21 -10.87 17.37
N TYR A 267 -14.31 -11.39 16.56
CA TYR A 267 -14.36 -12.76 16.08
C TYR A 267 -12.97 -13.33 15.82
N THR A 268 -12.70 -14.52 16.36
CA THR A 268 -11.45 -15.24 16.11
C THR A 268 -11.71 -16.43 15.18
N PHE A 269 -10.84 -16.61 14.20
CA PHE A 269 -10.88 -17.74 13.26
C PHE A 269 -9.49 -18.10 12.75
N VAL A 270 -9.35 -19.32 12.26
CA VAL A 270 -8.07 -19.85 11.77
C VAL A 270 -8.26 -20.54 10.44
N SER A 271 -7.35 -20.26 9.50
CA SER A 271 -7.27 -20.90 8.19
C SER A 271 -5.87 -21.44 7.94
N GLU A 272 -5.79 -22.41 7.05
CA GLU A 272 -4.56 -22.99 6.56
C GLU A 272 -4.56 -22.99 5.03
N ALA A 273 -3.41 -22.72 4.43
CA ALA A 273 -3.10 -23.00 3.04
C ALA A 273 -1.95 -24.00 2.99
N VAL A 274 -2.09 -25.06 2.21
CA VAL A 274 -1.02 -26.06 1.99
C VAL A 274 -0.71 -26.10 0.52
N ASP A 275 0.52 -25.76 0.15
CA ASP A 275 0.98 -25.84 -1.21
C ASP A 275 1.43 -27.28 -1.52
N GLY A 276 0.65 -27.96 -2.36
CA GLY A 276 0.99 -29.31 -2.82
C GLY A 276 1.98 -29.32 -3.98
N ASN A 277 2.16 -28.17 -4.65
CA ASN A 277 2.98 -28.02 -5.85
C ASN A 277 4.18 -27.14 -5.53
N LEU A 278 5.16 -27.73 -4.86
CA LEU A 278 6.40 -27.06 -4.47
C LEU A 278 7.35 -26.94 -5.68
N ASP A 279 7.11 -25.95 -6.54
CA ASP A 279 7.88 -25.73 -7.78
C ASP A 279 8.70 -24.43 -7.78
N GLU A 280 8.41 -23.50 -6.88
CA GLU A 280 9.01 -22.15 -6.87
C GLU A 280 9.79 -21.85 -5.57
N GLU A 281 11.07 -21.50 -5.71
CA GLU A 281 11.90 -20.96 -4.62
C GLU A 281 11.27 -19.67 -4.06
N ARG A 282 11.04 -19.62 -2.75
CA ARG A 282 10.47 -18.47 -2.04
C ARG A 282 11.57 -17.62 -1.43
N ARG A 283 11.67 -16.37 -1.88
CA ARG A 283 12.63 -15.39 -1.36
C ARG A 283 12.03 -14.43 -0.34
N TRP A 284 10.74 -14.54 -0.07
CA TRP A 284 10.05 -13.80 0.99
C TRP A 284 8.72 -14.46 1.32
N ILE A 285 8.24 -14.18 2.53
CA ILE A 285 6.87 -14.41 2.98
C ILE A 285 6.17 -13.06 3.06
N ASN A 286 4.94 -12.97 2.56
CA ASN A 286 4.18 -11.72 2.46
C ASN A 286 2.79 -11.83 3.11
N VAL A 287 2.40 -10.75 3.78
CA VAL A 287 1.07 -10.48 4.34
C VAL A 287 0.56 -9.18 3.74
N LYS A 288 -0.43 -9.30 2.85
CA LYS A 288 -1.15 -8.16 2.30
C LYS A 288 -2.26 -7.74 3.24
N VAL A 289 -2.37 -6.43 3.51
CA VAL A 289 -3.41 -5.85 4.35
C VAL A 289 -4.55 -5.34 3.46
N ASP A 290 -5.53 -6.20 3.15
CA ASP A 290 -6.71 -5.90 2.31
C ASP A 290 -7.97 -5.55 3.13
N HIS A 291 -7.79 -5.25 4.41
CA HIS A 291 -8.82 -4.89 5.39
C HIS A 291 -8.49 -3.52 6.01
N HIS A 292 -9.19 -3.10 7.07
CA HIS A 292 -9.06 -1.75 7.65
C HIS A 292 -7.73 -1.51 8.42
N GLY A 293 -6.76 -2.42 8.31
CA GLY A 293 -5.49 -2.38 9.01
C GLY A 293 -5.32 -3.49 10.05
N VAL A 294 -4.11 -3.59 10.59
CA VAL A 294 -3.77 -4.38 11.78
C VAL A 294 -3.35 -3.42 12.89
N ALA A 295 -3.88 -3.62 14.10
CA ALA A 295 -3.54 -2.83 15.27
C ALA A 295 -2.02 -2.88 15.58
N PRO A 296 -1.44 -1.88 16.29
CA PRO A 296 -0.05 -1.90 16.74
C PRO A 296 0.31 -3.19 17.48
N GLY A 297 1.43 -3.83 17.10
CA GLY A 297 1.84 -5.12 17.69
C GLY A 297 0.94 -6.30 17.30
N GLY A 298 -0.07 -6.07 16.46
CA GLY A 298 -1.06 -7.07 16.10
C GLY A 298 -0.60 -8.04 15.03
N LEU A 299 0.40 -7.70 14.20
CA LEU A 299 0.91 -8.60 13.16
C LEU A 299 2.21 -9.29 13.60
N THR A 300 2.18 -10.63 13.65
CA THR A 300 3.37 -11.47 13.83
C THR A 300 3.54 -12.41 12.65
N VAL A 301 4.75 -12.44 12.07
CA VAL A 301 5.13 -13.38 11.01
C VAL A 301 6.21 -14.30 11.55
N ARG A 302 5.96 -15.60 11.50
CA ARG A 302 6.88 -16.66 11.89
C ARG A 302 7.17 -17.57 10.71
N VAL A 303 8.43 -17.87 10.47
CA VAL A 303 8.87 -18.77 9.39
C VAL A 303 9.78 -19.84 9.98
N SER A 304 9.40 -21.10 9.81
CA SER A 304 10.20 -22.27 10.18
C SER A 304 10.85 -22.88 8.93
N PHE A 305 12.12 -23.24 9.04
CA PHE A 305 12.96 -23.77 7.98
C PHE A 305 13.33 -25.23 8.25
N ASP A 306 13.55 -25.99 7.18
CA ASP A 306 14.16 -27.31 7.27
C ASP A 306 15.60 -27.18 7.79
N ALA A 307 16.00 -28.07 8.70
CA ALA A 307 17.33 -28.05 9.31
C ALA A 307 18.47 -28.18 8.28
N GLU A 308 18.23 -28.87 7.16
CA GLU A 308 19.19 -29.07 6.07
C GLU A 308 19.17 -27.92 5.03
N CYS A 309 18.23 -26.98 5.15
CA CYS A 309 18.04 -25.89 4.20
C CYS A 309 17.77 -24.58 4.91
N LEU A 310 18.77 -24.09 5.65
CA LEU A 310 18.71 -22.80 6.34
C LEU A 310 19.08 -21.64 5.40
N PRO A 311 18.47 -20.46 5.57
CA PRO A 311 18.83 -19.28 4.79
C PRO A 311 20.15 -18.65 5.27
N GLU A 312 20.84 -17.95 4.39
CA GLU A 312 22.02 -17.13 4.69
C GLU A 312 21.64 -15.90 5.53
N ALA A 313 20.46 -15.33 5.28
CA ALA A 313 19.95 -14.19 6.03
C ALA A 313 18.43 -14.07 5.92
N CYS A 314 17.82 -13.55 6.98
CA CYS A 314 16.43 -13.11 6.99
C CYS A 314 16.33 -11.66 7.47
N TRP A 315 15.34 -10.94 6.99
CA TRP A 315 15.01 -9.62 7.53
C TRP A 315 13.53 -9.31 7.36
N TRP A 316 12.98 -8.51 8.26
CA TRP A 316 11.61 -8.03 8.09
C TRP A 316 11.56 -6.83 7.14
N TYR A 317 10.43 -6.68 6.47
CA TYR A 317 10.08 -5.51 5.67
C TYR A 317 8.64 -5.09 5.98
N ALA A 318 8.42 -3.78 6.00
CA ALA A 318 7.10 -3.18 6.09
C ALA A 318 6.98 -2.34 4.81
N GLU A 319 6.43 -2.93 3.76
CA GLU A 319 6.43 -2.46 2.38
C GLU A 319 5.65 -1.15 2.24
N GLN A 320 6.29 -0.06 2.64
CA GLN A 320 6.12 1.25 2.04
C GLN A 320 6.86 1.28 0.69
N LEU A 321 7.83 0.37 0.49
CA LEU A 321 8.64 0.20 -0.72
C LEU A 321 9.09 -1.22 -1.02
N GLU A 322 8.99 -1.59 -2.30
CA GLU A 322 9.46 -2.86 -2.85
C GLU A 322 10.98 -3.11 -2.65
N VAL A 323 11.77 -2.04 -2.44
CA VAL A 323 13.22 -2.17 -2.28
C VAL A 323 13.59 -2.87 -0.97
N GLU A 324 12.76 -2.76 0.07
CA GLU A 324 13.07 -3.30 1.40
C GLU A 324 13.12 -4.82 1.42
N ARG A 325 12.22 -5.48 0.67
CA ARG A 325 12.25 -6.95 0.54
C ARG A 325 13.38 -7.45 -0.36
N LEU A 326 13.82 -6.66 -1.34
CA LEU A 326 14.81 -7.08 -2.34
C LEU A 326 16.26 -6.89 -1.88
N ARG A 327 16.52 -5.95 -0.98
CA ARG A 327 17.87 -5.61 -0.54
C ARG A 327 18.10 -5.99 0.91
N ARG A 328 19.01 -6.95 1.11
CA ARG A 328 19.51 -7.31 2.44
C ARG A 328 19.99 -6.05 3.18
N PRO A 329 19.51 -5.79 4.40
CA PRO A 329 20.00 -4.71 5.24
C PRO A 329 21.49 -4.91 5.59
N ARG A 330 22.14 -3.82 6.00
CA ARG A 330 23.56 -3.88 6.42
C ARG A 330 23.68 -4.65 7.74
N PRO A 331 24.83 -5.30 8.02
CA PRO A 331 25.08 -5.87 9.34
C PRO A 331 24.80 -4.87 10.47
N GLY A 332 24.04 -5.30 11.47
CA GLY A 332 23.63 -4.45 12.61
C GLY A 332 22.34 -3.63 12.40
N ASP A 333 21.72 -3.67 11.21
CA ASP A 333 20.40 -3.08 11.01
C ASP A 333 19.34 -3.86 11.81
N PRO A 334 18.43 -3.19 12.55
CA PRO A 334 17.40 -3.84 13.38
C PRO A 334 16.40 -4.69 12.57
N ARG A 335 16.39 -4.57 11.24
CA ARG A 335 15.60 -5.43 10.37
C ARG A 335 16.16 -6.83 10.22
N LEU A 336 17.46 -7.02 10.41
CA LEU A 336 18.06 -8.35 10.31
C LEU A 336 17.52 -9.24 11.42
N LEU A 337 17.10 -10.44 11.04
CA LEU A 337 16.58 -11.46 11.93
C LEU A 337 17.60 -12.57 12.07
N ASP A 338 17.90 -12.93 13.32
CA ASP A 338 18.69 -14.12 13.62
C ASP A 338 17.84 -15.36 13.39
N VAL A 339 18.32 -16.28 12.55
CA VAL A 339 17.72 -17.61 12.43
C VAL A 339 18.16 -18.41 13.65
N ARG A 340 17.23 -18.68 14.58
CA ARG A 340 17.49 -19.44 15.82
C ARG A 340 16.66 -20.71 15.78
N ASP A 341 17.28 -21.85 16.10
CA ASP A 341 16.62 -23.16 16.12
C ASP A 341 15.80 -23.48 14.86
N GLY A 342 16.28 -23.02 13.70
CA GLY A 342 15.61 -23.22 12.41
C GLY A 342 14.37 -22.37 12.19
N PHE A 343 14.14 -21.28 12.93
CA PHE A 343 13.04 -20.36 12.65
C PHE A 343 13.43 -18.89 12.83
N VAL A 344 12.60 -18.02 12.27
CA VAL A 344 12.62 -16.57 12.49
C VAL A 344 11.21 -16.08 12.82
N GLU A 345 11.14 -15.02 13.59
CA GLU A 345 9.89 -14.36 13.97
C GLU A 345 10.09 -12.85 14.01
N HIS A 346 9.08 -12.12 13.59
CA HIS A 346 8.99 -10.69 13.80
C HIS A 346 7.56 -10.26 14.10
N THR A 347 7.41 -9.36 15.07
CA THR A 347 6.15 -8.68 15.40
C THR A 347 6.30 -7.20 15.05
N PHE A 348 5.38 -6.71 14.21
CA PHE A 348 5.38 -5.32 13.77
C PHE A 348 4.79 -4.44 14.87
N GLU A 349 5.63 -3.60 15.50
CA GLU A 349 5.23 -2.77 16.64
C GLU A 349 4.22 -1.68 16.26
N GLY A 350 4.34 -1.13 15.05
CA GLY A 350 3.43 -0.11 14.52
C GLY A 350 2.15 -0.68 13.91
N CYS A 351 1.21 0.21 13.60
CA CYS A 351 0.03 -0.14 12.81
C CYS A 351 0.45 -0.71 11.45
N CYS A 352 -0.18 -1.81 11.02
CA CYS A 352 -0.05 -2.25 9.64
C CYS A 352 -1.16 -1.62 8.81
N HIS A 353 -0.81 -0.75 7.88
CA HIS A 353 -1.77 0.06 7.15
C HIS A 353 -2.46 -0.72 6.02
N PRO A 354 -3.73 -0.37 5.69
CA PRO A 354 -4.39 -0.85 4.49
C PRO A 354 -3.54 -0.65 3.23
N ARG A 355 -3.60 -1.61 2.30
CA ARG A 355 -2.88 -1.64 1.01
C ARG A 355 -1.36 -1.75 1.09
N GLU A 356 -0.79 -1.90 2.27
CA GLU A 356 0.63 -2.19 2.43
C GLU A 356 0.87 -3.71 2.57
N GLU A 357 2.11 -4.10 2.31
CA GLU A 357 2.57 -5.49 2.39
C GLU A 357 3.60 -5.61 3.52
N TYR A 358 3.55 -6.67 4.30
CA TYR A 358 4.43 -6.86 5.44
C TYR A 358 4.96 -8.27 5.44
N GLY A 359 6.21 -8.47 5.86
CA GLY A 359 6.70 -9.83 5.95
C GLY A 359 8.18 -9.99 6.23
N ILE A 360 8.69 -11.17 5.86
CA ILE A 360 10.07 -11.58 6.07
C ILE A 360 10.68 -11.95 4.73
N ALA A 361 11.74 -11.26 4.35
CA ALA A 361 12.58 -11.59 3.21
C ALA A 361 13.64 -12.62 3.60
N ILE A 362 14.01 -13.46 2.64
CA ILE A 362 14.84 -14.64 2.81
C ILE A 362 15.89 -14.65 1.71
N ARG A 363 17.15 -14.77 2.12
CA ARG A 363 18.27 -15.01 1.22
C ARG A 363 18.79 -16.42 1.40
N TRP A 364 18.74 -17.22 0.34
CA TRP A 364 19.28 -18.58 0.32
C TRP A 364 20.79 -18.60 -0.02
N PRO A 365 21.52 -19.67 0.38
CA PRO A 365 22.90 -19.89 -0.03
C PRO A 365 23.09 -20.08 -1.54
#